data_AF-A0A357MGM9-F1
#
_entry.id   AF-A0A357MGM9-F1
#
_cell.length_a   1.000
_cell.length_b   1.000
_cell.length_c   1.000
_cell.angle_alpha   90.00
_cell.angle_beta   90.00
_cell.angle_gamma   90.00
#
_symmetry.space_group_name_H-M   'P 1'
#
loop_
_entity.id
_entity.type
_entity.pdbx_description
1 polymer ?
#
loop_
_entity_poly.entity_id
_entity_poly.type
_entity_poly.pdbx_seq_one_letter_code
_entity_poly.pdbx_strand_id
1 'polypeptide(L)' 'MIEIVLLALGLTMIVEGLAWVLAPSLIERMLEALRAIPEPARRQIGALVAVSGLVLLWAAWHLGLRISG' A
#
# COMPACT_ATOMS: atom_id res chain seq x y z
N MET A 1 -14.12 -7.83 -15.20
CA MET A 1 -12.94 -7.00 -14.86
C MET A 1 -13.22 -5.88 -13.86
N ILE A 2 -14.40 -5.25 -13.84
CA ILE A 2 -14.73 -4.14 -12.92
C ILE A 2 -14.79 -4.58 -11.45
N GLU A 3 -15.21 -5.83 -11.21
CA GLU A 3 -15.33 -6.44 -9.90
C GLU A 3 -14.00 -6.55 -9.14
N ILE A 4 -12.90 -6.83 -9.85
CA ILE A 4 -11.55 -6.88 -9.25
C ILE A 4 -11.08 -5.48 -8.87
N VAL A 5 -11.39 -4.47 -9.69
CA VAL A 5 -11.08 -3.07 -9.38
C VAL A 5 -11.86 -2.62 -8.14
N LEU A 6 -13.15 -2.95 -8.05
CA LEU A 6 -13.97 -2.67 -6.87
C LEU A 6 -13.46 -3.39 -5.63
N LEU A 7 -13.01 -4.64 -5.75
CA LEU A 7 -12.42 -5.39 -4.65
C LEU A 7 -11.11 -4.75 -4.17
N ALA A 8 -10.18 -4.46 -5.07
CA ALA A 8 -8.89 -3.84 -4.73
C ALA A 8 -9.09 -2.46 -4.09
N LEU A 9 -9.98 -1.65 -4.64
CA LEU A 9 -10.33 -0.34 -4.09
C LEU A 9 -11.00 -0.47 -2.72
N GLY A 10 -11.99 -1.35 -2.57
CA GLY A 10 -12.72 -1.56 -1.33
C GLY A 10 -11.81 -2.06 -0.20
N LEU A 11 -10.93 -3.03 -0.48
CA LEU A 11 -9.95 -3.50 0.49
C LEU A 11 -8.97 -2.39 0.91
N THR A 12 -8.49 -1.58 -0.04
CA THR A 12 -7.61 -0.45 0.26
C THR A 12 -8.31 0.58 1.15
N MET A 13 -9.57 0.90 0.86
CA MET A 13 -10.38 1.82 1.69
C MET A 13 -10.62 1.27 3.09
N ILE A 14 -10.88 -0.03 3.23
CA ILE A 14 -11.05 -0.66 4.55
C ILE A 14 -9.74 -0.57 5.35
N VAL A 15 -8.60 -0.94 4.75
CA VAL A 15 -7.30 -0.91 5.45
C VAL A 15 -6.94 0.52 5.88
N GLU A 16 -7.07 1.50 4.97
CA GLU A 16 -6.79 2.91 5.28
C GLU A 16 -7.75 3.46 6.34
N GLY A 17 -9.06 3.18 6.22
CA GLY A 17 -10.06 3.61 7.20
C GLY A 17 -9.84 3.00 8.58
N LEU A 18 -9.47 1.71 8.64
CA LEU A 18 -9.15 1.04 9.90
C LEU A 18 -7.91 1.63 10.56
N ALA A 19 -6.87 1.99 9.80
CA ALA A 19 -5.70 2.65 10.36
C ALA A 19 -6.10 3.95 11.09
N TRP A 20 -7.00 4.73 10.50
CA TRP A 20 -7.54 5.96 11.10
C TRP A 20 -8.44 5.72 12.31
N VAL A 21 -9.32 4.72 12.26
CA VAL A 21 -10.28 4.44 13.35
C VAL A 21 -9.61 3.78 14.55
N LEU A 22 -8.69 2.84 14.31
CA LEU A 22 -8.09 2.02 15.36
C LEU A 22 -6.88 2.67 16.02
N ALA A 23 -6.08 3.42 15.26
CA ALA A 23 -4.81 3.96 15.73
C ALA A 23 -4.48 5.34 15.15
N PRO A 24 -5.34 6.36 15.33
CA PRO A 24 -5.10 7.70 14.76
C PRO A 24 -3.78 8.31 15.23
N SER A 25 -3.39 8.11 16.49
CA SER A 25 -2.13 8.61 17.04
C SER A 25 -0.88 7.94 16.47
N LEU A 26 -1.00 6.71 15.93
CA LEU A 26 0.09 6.05 15.24
C LEU A 26 0.34 6.71 13.88
N ILE A 27 -0.73 7.07 13.16
CA ILE A 27 -0.64 7.79 11.89
C ILE A 27 0.05 9.14 12.10
N GLU A 28 -0.37 9.91 13.10
CA GLU A 28 0.26 11.21 13.41
C GLU A 28 1.77 11.06 13.67
N ARG A 29 2.17 10.11 14.52
CA ARG A 29 3.58 9.83 14.82
C ARG A 29 4.36 9.37 13.57
N MET A 30 3.76 8.54 12.73
CA MET A 30 4.38 8.13 11.46
C MET A 30 4.56 9.33 10.52
N LEU A 31 3.57 10.22 10.44
CA LEU A 31 3.66 11.42 9.61
C LEU A 31 4.72 12.40 10.13
N GLU A 32 4.85 12.55 11.44
CA GLU A 32 5.93 13.33 12.07
C GLU A 32 7.30 12.73 11.74
N ALA A 33 7.45 11.41 11.89
CA ALA A 33 8.69 10.71 11.54
C ALA A 33 9.02 10.87 10.04
N LEU A 34 8.02 10.73 9.16
CA LEU A 34 8.20 10.94 7.72
C LEU A 34 8.59 12.38 7.39
N ARG A 35 8.02 13.38 8.08
CA ARG A 35 8.37 14.79 7.89
C ARG A 35 9.82 15.10 8.26
N ALA A 36 10.41 14.37 9.20
CA ALA A 36 11.81 14.51 9.57
C ALA A 36 12.78 13.96 8.51
N ILE A 37 12.30 13.18 7.52
CA ILE A 37 13.14 12.57 6.48
C ILE A 37 13.35 13.55 5.32
N PRO A 38 14.60 13.73 4.83
CA PRO A 38 14.89 14.51 3.63
C PRO A 38 14.08 14.06 2.42
N GLU A 39 13.66 14.99 1.58
CA GLU A 39 12.88 14.72 0.36
C GLU A 39 13.46 13.61 -0.54
N PRO A 40 14.78 13.56 -0.87
CA PRO A 40 15.30 12.49 -1.71
C PRO A 40 15.15 11.10 -1.07
N ALA A 41 15.33 10.99 0.25
CA ALA A 41 15.16 9.74 0.96
C ALA A 41 13.68 9.31 1.02
N ARG A 42 12.74 10.26 1.19
CA ARG A 42 11.30 9.97 1.09
C ARG A 42 10.90 9.39 -0.27
N ARG A 43 11.44 9.95 -1.36
CA ARG A 43 11.21 9.44 -2.71
C ARG A 43 11.77 8.04 -2.90
N GLN A 44 12.95 7.76 -2.35
CA GLN A 44 13.56 6.42 -2.39
C GLN A 44 12.71 5.39 -1.63
N ILE A 45 12.23 5.74 -0.43
CA ILE A 45 11.31 4.86 0.33
C ILE A 45 10.06 4.56 -0.49
N GLY A 46 9.42 5.58 -1.08
CA GLY A 46 8.25 5.39 -1.93
C GLY A 46 8.54 4.48 -3.13
N ALA A 47 9.69 4.65 -3.79
CA ALA A 47 10.12 3.80 -4.89
C ALA A 47 10.35 2.34 -4.43
N LEU A 48 10.99 2.12 -3.28
CA LEU A 48 11.19 0.79 -2.72
C LEU A 48 9.86 0.11 -2.37
N VAL A 49 8.91 0.84 -1.81
CA VAL A 49 7.56 0.31 -1.51
C VAL A 49 6.84 -0.07 -2.80
N ALA A 50 6.88 0.78 -3.83
CA ALA A 50 6.26 0.49 -5.12
C ALA A 50 6.88 -0.74 -5.81
N VAL A 51 8.22 -0.83 -5.84
CA VAL A 51 8.93 -1.99 -6.40
C VAL A 51 8.62 -3.26 -5.61
N SER A 52 8.59 -3.18 -4.28
CA SER A 52 8.24 -4.33 -3.44
C SER A 52 6.81 -4.81 -3.70
N GLY A 53 5.86 -3.90 -3.84
CA GLY A 53 4.49 -4.21 -4.22
C GLY A 53 4.42 -4.92 -5.58
N LEU A 54 5.16 -4.42 -6.57
CA LEU A 54 5.25 -5.07 -7.89
C LEU A 54 5.83 -6.49 -7.79
N VAL A 55 6.90 -6.68 -7.00
CA VAL A 55 7.51 -8.00 -6.77
C VAL A 55 6.51 -8.96 -6.11
N LEU A 56 5.71 -8.49 -5.14
CA LEU A 56 4.68 -9.29 -4.50
C LEU A 56 3.57 -9.70 -5.48
N LEU A 57 3.09 -8.77 -6.32
CA LEU A 57 2.11 -9.09 -7.35
C LEU A 57 2.65 -10.10 -8.37
N TRP A 58 3.92 -9.94 -8.76
CA TRP A 58 4.60 -10.87 -9.66
C TRP A 58 4.75 -12.27 -9.02
N ALA A 59 5.11 -12.33 -7.74
CA ALA A 59 5.17 -13.58 -6.99
C ALA A 59 3.78 -14.24 -6.88
N ALA A 60 2.72 -13.47 -6.59
CA ALA A 60 1.35 -13.97 -6.55
C ALA A 60 0.94 -14.57 -7.89
N TRP A 61 1.31 -13.94 -9.00
CA TRP A 61 1.07 -14.46 -10.35
C TRP A 61 1.76 -15.82 -10.57
N HIS A 62 3.02 -15.97 -10.15
CA HIS A 62 3.74 -17.26 -10.20
C HIS A 62 3.11 -18.34 -9.31
N LEU A 63 2.55 -17.95 -8.17
CA LEU A 63 1.85 -18.85 -7.25
C LEU A 63 0.46 -19.28 -7.77
N GLY A 64 0.07 -18.85 -8.97
CA GLY A 64 -1.17 -19.28 -9.61
C GLY A 64 -2.30 -18.27 -9.52
N LEU A 65 -2.04 -17.02 -9.11
CA LEU A 65 -2.99 -15.92 -9.24
C LEU A 65 -3.24 -15.65 -10.73
N ARG A 66 -4.23 -16.33 -11.30
CA ARG A 66 -4.71 -16.10 -12.66
C ARG A 66 -5.89 -15.15 -12.58
N ILE A 67 -5.64 -13.89 -12.91
CA ILE A 67 -6.68 -12.91 -13.19
C ILE A 67 -7.31 -13.34 -14.52
N SER A 68 -8.25 -14.28 -14.46
CA SER A 68 -9.06 -14.66 -15.61
C SER A 68 -9.97 -13.49 -15.96
N GLY A 69 -9.92 -13.05 -17.22
CA GLY A 69 -10.95 -12.18 -17.79
C GLY A 69 -12.28 -12.90 -17.94
#